data_AF-A0A9P7DE92-F1
#
_entry.id   AF-A0A9P7DE92-F1
#
_cell.length_a   1.000
_cell.length_b   1.000
_cell.length_c   1.000
_cell.angle_alpha   90.00
_cell.angle_beta   90.00
_cell.angle_gamma   90.00
#
_symmetry.space_group_name_H-M   'P 1'
#
loop_
_entity.id
_entity.type
_entity.pdbx_description
1 polymer ?
#
loop_
_entity_poly.entity_id
_entity_poly.type
_entity_poly.pdbx_seq_one_letter_code
_entity_poly.pdbx_strand_id
1 'polypeptide(L)'
;MKACILVNEISTLHRHAEAKFSGKYRKWAKEHSFESILPGNIKACKDNAAQQNINVHLTERKLAERVVSYLDKLFKQAAIEWLVATDQPIQALEHPKFKDMIDVTARTTNSIKIPGRKATHAEIMRTFKTHLMGLRSKLNVSKVDHIVHYLLN
;
A
#
# COMPACT_ATOMS: atom_id res chain seq x y z
N MET A 1 54.67 13.87 13.55
CA MET A 1 53.49 14.76 13.66
C MET A 1 52.55 14.15 14.68
N LYS A 2 52.31 14.83 15.82
CA LYS A 2 51.37 14.34 16.84
C LYS A 2 49.95 14.73 16.43
N ALA A 3 49.04 13.76 16.39
CA ALA A 3 47.63 14.02 16.14
C ALA A 3 47.06 14.84 17.30
N CYS A 4 46.60 16.06 17.01
CA CYS A 4 45.84 16.87 17.95
C CYS A 4 44.39 16.37 17.91
N ILE A 5 43.97 15.65 18.95
CA ILE A 5 42.56 15.29 19.14
C ILE A 5 41.87 16.56 19.65
N LEU A 6 41.02 17.17 18.83
CA LEU A 6 40.08 18.19 19.27
C LEU A 6 39.10 17.55 20.25
N VAL A 7 39.42 17.60 21.55
CA VAL A 7 38.43 17.32 22.58
C VAL A 7 37.47 18.50 22.58
N ASN A 8 36.22 18.25 22.19
CA ASN A 8 35.13 19.21 22.37
C ASN A 8 34.84 19.33 23.88
N GLU A 9 35.69 20.07 24.60
CA GLU A 9 35.50 20.48 26.00
C GLU A 9 34.37 21.53 26.09
N ILE A 10 33.21 21.22 25.53
CA ILE A 10 31.96 21.66 26.14
C ILE A 10 31.57 20.56 27.14
N SER A 11 32.44 20.35 28.12
CA SER A 11 32.07 19.73 29.40
C SER A 11 31.15 20.72 30.11
N THR A 12 29.91 20.76 29.61
CA THR A 12 28.73 21.40 30.17
C THR A 12 28.74 21.18 31.68
N LEU A 13 28.75 22.28 32.44
CA LEU A 13 28.89 22.38 33.89
C LEU A 13 28.24 21.25 34.71
N HIS A 14 27.17 20.64 34.20
CA HIS A 14 26.47 19.50 34.77
C HIS A 14 27.33 18.22 34.96
N ARG A 15 28.24 17.85 34.05
CA ARG A 15 29.14 16.69 34.28
C ARG A 15 30.15 16.95 35.39
N HIS A 16 30.71 18.15 35.42
CA HIS A 16 31.62 18.56 36.49
C HIS A 16 30.89 18.65 37.84
N ALA A 17 29.69 19.21 37.84
CA ALA A 17 28.82 19.28 39.01
C ALA A 17 28.43 17.88 39.51
N GLU A 18 28.19 16.93 38.62
CA GLU A 18 27.94 15.54 38.99
C GLU A 18 29.18 14.90 39.64
N ALA A 19 30.36 15.06 39.03
CA ALA A 19 31.58 14.46 39.53
C ALA A 19 32.03 15.03 40.89
N LYS A 20 31.96 16.36 41.09
CA LYS A 20 32.47 17.00 42.31
C LYS A 20 31.41 17.33 43.36
N PHE A 21 30.16 17.56 42.95
CA PHE A 21 29.13 18.17 43.81
C PHE A 21 27.78 17.44 43.78
N SER A 22 27.68 16.24 43.21
CA SER A 22 26.40 15.52 43.00
C SER A 22 25.54 15.43 44.25
N GLY A 23 26.13 15.10 45.41
CA GLY A 23 25.40 14.99 46.67
C GLY A 23 24.78 16.31 47.13
N LYS A 24 25.51 17.43 47.00
CA LYS A 24 25.01 18.76 47.38
C LYS A 24 23.94 19.24 46.40
N TYR A 25 24.16 19.05 45.10
CA TYR A 25 23.22 19.44 44.05
C TYR A 25 21.89 18.70 44.16
N ARG A 26 21.89 17.38 44.43
CA ARG A 26 20.65 16.61 44.60
C ARG A 26 19.84 17.06 45.82
N LYS A 27 20.50 17.42 46.93
CA LYS A 27 19.84 17.98 48.12
C LYS A 27 19.18 19.32 47.80
N TRP A 28 19.94 20.23 47.19
CA TRP A 28 19.42 21.53 46.76
C TRP A 28 18.24 21.40 45.80
N ALA A 29 18.33 20.53 44.79
CA ALA A 29 17.26 20.28 43.83
C ALA A 29 15.99 19.76 44.52
N LYS A 30 16.13 18.84 45.49
CA LYS A 30 14.99 18.33 46.28
C LYS A 30 14.35 19.40 47.16
N GLU A 31 15.15 20.22 47.83
CA GLU A 31 14.67 21.31 48.69
C GLU A 31 13.90 22.37 47.89
N HIS A 32 14.32 22.62 46.66
CA HIS A 32 13.70 23.62 45.78
C HIS A 32 12.69 23.01 44.79
N SER A 33 12.35 21.72 44.95
CA SER A 33 11.40 20.99 44.09
C SER A 33 11.75 21.02 42.59
N PHE A 34 13.05 21.04 42.27
CA PHE A 34 13.55 20.92 40.91
C PHE A 34 13.90 19.47 40.55
N GLU A 35 13.62 19.11 39.30
CA GLU A 35 14.08 17.85 38.73
C GLU A 35 15.59 17.90 38.47
N SER A 36 16.30 16.84 38.85
CA SER A 36 17.75 16.82 38.77
C SER A 36 18.23 16.59 37.33
N ILE A 37 18.87 17.61 36.76
CA ILE A 37 19.42 17.62 35.38
C ILE A 37 20.84 17.03 35.33
N LEU A 38 21.27 16.30 36.36
CA LEU A 38 22.58 15.65 36.33
C LEU A 38 22.58 14.54 35.26
N PRO A 39 23.64 14.41 34.46
CA PRO A 39 23.71 13.45 33.35
C PRO A 39 23.36 12.02 33.75
N GLY A 40 23.80 11.53 34.91
CA GLY A 40 23.43 10.21 35.41
C GLY A 40 21.94 10.05 35.70
N ASN A 41 21.27 11.10 36.19
CA ASN A 41 19.84 11.07 36.46
C ASN A 41 19.01 11.15 35.16
N ILE A 42 19.43 11.96 34.18
CA ILE A 42 18.80 11.99 32.85
C ILE A 42 18.95 10.64 32.15
N LYS A 43 20.13 10.01 32.26
CA LYS A 43 20.36 8.68 31.67
C LYS A 43 19.45 7.64 32.31
N ALA A 44 19.38 7.60 33.64
CA ALA A 44 18.47 6.70 34.34
C ALA A 44 16.99 6.97 33.98
N CYS A 45 16.58 8.22 33.82
CA CYS A 45 15.23 8.56 33.37
C CYS A 45 14.95 8.02 31.96
N LYS A 46 15.89 8.20 31.02
CA LYS A 46 15.77 7.67 29.65
C LYS A 46 15.76 6.14 29.59
N ASP A 47 16.57 5.49 30.41
CA ASP A 47 16.65 4.03 30.46
C ASP A 47 15.37 3.41 31.07
N ASN A 48 14.70 4.13 31.99
CA ASN A 48 13.43 3.71 32.59
C ASN A 48 12.19 4.19 31.81
N ALA A 49 12.33 5.21 30.96
CA ALA A 49 11.27 5.66 30.07
C ALA A 49 11.20 4.70 28.88
N ALA A 50 10.23 3.77 28.91
CA ALA A 50 9.85 3.02 27.72
C ALA A 50 9.59 4.03 26.58
N GLN A 51 10.39 3.96 25.50
CA GLN A 51 10.17 4.77 24.31
C GLN A 51 8.71 4.65 23.91
N GLN A 52 7.93 5.71 24.11
CA GLN A 52 6.56 5.73 23.61
C GLN A 52 6.67 5.70 22.09
N ASN A 53 6.28 4.56 21.52
CA ASN A 53 6.23 4.38 20.09
C ASN A 53 5.27 5.43 19.53
N ILE A 54 5.76 6.22 18.57
CA ILE A 54 5.04 7.30 17.89
C ILE A 54 3.69 6.81 17.32
N ASN A 55 3.53 5.50 17.16
CA ASN A 55 2.31 4.82 16.73
C ASN A 55 1.05 5.21 17.52
N VAL A 56 1.16 5.58 18.80
CA VAL A 56 -0.01 5.98 19.61
C VAL A 56 -0.68 7.26 19.07
N HIS A 57 0.07 8.13 18.39
CA HIS A 57 -0.46 9.35 17.76
C HIS A 57 -0.61 9.26 16.24
N LEU A 58 -0.23 8.14 15.62
CA LEU A 58 -0.46 7.92 14.20
C LEU A 58 -1.88 7.44 13.99
N THR A 59 -2.78 8.37 13.64
CA THR A 59 -4.07 7.97 13.06
C THR A 59 -3.79 7.42 11.66
N GLU A 60 -4.27 6.20 11.36
CA GLU A 60 -4.26 5.69 9.99
C GLU A 60 -4.95 6.71 9.09
N ARG A 61 -4.13 7.39 8.28
CA ARG A 61 -4.66 8.26 7.25
C ARG A 61 -5.39 7.35 6.27
N LYS A 62 -6.72 7.40 6.27
CA LYS A 62 -7.52 6.88 5.14
C LYS A 62 -6.81 7.37 3.89
N LEU A 63 -6.42 6.42 3.04
CA LEU A 63 -5.74 6.65 1.78
C LEU A 63 -6.72 7.43 0.89
N ALA A 64 -6.89 8.72 1.19
CA ALA A 64 -7.62 9.65 0.39
C ALA A 64 -6.86 9.64 -0.92
N GLU A 65 -7.51 9.03 -1.90
CA GLU A 65 -7.18 8.90 -3.30
C GLU A 65 -6.34 10.10 -3.73
N ARG A 66 -5.02 10.00 -3.57
CA ARG A 66 -4.11 11.01 -4.05
C ARG A 66 -4.05 10.73 -5.53
N VAL A 67 -5.06 11.22 -6.27
CA VAL A 67 -5.00 11.31 -7.72
C VAL A 67 -3.88 12.30 -8.00
N VAL A 68 -2.66 11.76 -8.09
CA VAL A 68 -1.49 12.55 -8.44
C VAL A 68 -1.77 13.04 -9.85
N SER A 69 -1.96 14.36 -10.02
CA SER A 69 -2.29 14.97 -11.33
C SER A 69 -1.31 14.55 -12.45
N TYR A 70 -0.09 14.16 -12.09
CA TYR A 70 0.92 13.60 -13.00
C TYR A 70 0.52 12.23 -13.60
N LEU A 71 -0.19 11.38 -12.85
CA LEU A 71 -0.67 10.07 -13.32
C LEU A 71 -1.79 10.20 -14.34
N ASP A 72 -2.66 11.21 -14.21
CA ASP A 72 -3.75 11.45 -15.17
C ASP A 72 -3.23 11.83 -16.55
N LYS A 73 -2.19 12.68 -16.62
CA LYS A 73 -1.54 13.02 -17.89
C LYS A 73 -0.86 11.82 -18.55
N LEU A 74 -0.15 11.01 -17.77
CA LEU A 74 0.48 9.78 -18.25
C LEU A 74 -0.54 8.76 -18.75
N PHE A 75 -1.64 8.57 -18.01
CA PHE A 75 -2.72 7.68 -18.40
C PHE A 75 -3.37 8.14 -19.71
N LYS A 76 -3.68 9.44 -19.84
CA LYS A 76 -4.23 10.02 -21.08
C LYS A 76 -3.33 9.78 -22.27
N GLN A 77 -2.02 10.01 -22.13
CA GLN A 77 -1.05 9.77 -23.18
C GLN A 77 -1.01 8.29 -23.58
N ALA A 78 -0.89 7.38 -22.61
CA ALA A 78 -0.86 5.93 -22.87
C ALA A 78 -2.16 5.42 -23.51
N ALA A 79 -3.31 5.96 -23.11
CA ALA A 79 -4.60 5.61 -23.69
C ALA A 79 -4.69 6.06 -25.16
N ILE A 80 -4.23 7.27 -25.49
CA ILE A 80 -4.19 7.76 -26.88
C ILE A 80 -3.24 6.92 -27.72
N GLU A 81 -2.03 6.61 -27.22
CA GLU A 81 -1.07 5.76 -27.92
C GLU A 81 -1.63 4.35 -28.17
N TRP A 82 -2.33 3.78 -27.18
CA TRP A 82 -3.00 2.50 -27.33
C TRP A 82 -4.07 2.52 -28.42
N LEU A 83 -4.91 3.56 -28.46
CA LEU A 83 -5.94 3.71 -29.51
C LEU A 83 -5.31 3.74 -30.91
N VAL A 84 -4.26 4.55 -31.11
CA VAL A 84 -3.57 4.68 -32.40
C VAL A 84 -2.87 3.38 -32.79
N ALA A 85 -2.18 2.74 -31.85
CA ALA A 85 -1.41 1.53 -32.14
C ALA A 85 -2.29 0.31 -32.47
N THR A 86 -3.54 0.29 -32.01
CA THR A 86 -4.46 -0.85 -32.17
C THR A 86 -5.68 -0.54 -33.03
N ASP A 87 -5.68 0.63 -33.67
CA ASP A 87 -6.74 1.15 -34.55
C ASP A 87 -8.14 1.04 -33.91
N GLN A 88 -8.22 1.43 -32.63
CA GLN A 88 -9.46 1.35 -31.86
C GLN A 88 -10.28 2.62 -32.04
N PRO A 89 -11.62 2.51 -32.07
CA PRO A 89 -12.48 3.69 -32.10
C PRO A 89 -12.31 4.52 -30.82
N ILE A 90 -12.41 5.84 -30.94
CA ILE A 90 -12.33 6.77 -29.81
C ILE A 90 -13.37 6.42 -28.73
N GLN A 91 -14.54 5.93 -29.14
CA GLN A 91 -15.62 5.48 -28.27
C GLN A 91 -15.21 4.32 -27.33
N ALA A 92 -14.12 3.60 -27.61
CA ALA A 92 -13.64 2.53 -26.74
C ALA A 92 -13.34 3.00 -25.31
N LEU A 93 -12.86 4.25 -25.13
CA LEU A 93 -12.59 4.84 -23.81
C LEU A 93 -13.87 5.21 -23.05
N GLU A 94 -14.97 5.44 -23.76
CA GLU A 94 -16.26 5.79 -23.15
C GLU A 94 -17.03 4.55 -22.67
N HIS A 95 -16.69 3.38 -23.21
CA HIS A 95 -17.41 2.14 -22.94
C HIS A 95 -17.36 1.78 -21.45
N PRO A 96 -18.50 1.49 -20.80
CA PRO A 96 -18.55 1.26 -19.35
C PRO A 96 -17.67 0.09 -18.91
N LYS A 97 -17.55 -0.98 -19.73
CA LYS A 97 -16.66 -2.12 -19.39
C LYS A 97 -15.19 -1.76 -19.41
N PHE A 98 -14.78 -0.76 -20.19
CA PHE A 98 -13.40 -0.27 -20.14
C PHE A 98 -13.14 0.43 -18.80
N LYS A 99 -14.06 1.29 -18.36
CA LYS A 99 -13.99 1.95 -17.03
C LYS A 99 -13.99 0.93 -15.89
N ASP A 100 -14.90 -0.04 -15.92
CA ASP A 100 -14.97 -1.14 -14.93
C ASP A 100 -13.61 -1.87 -14.83
N MET A 101 -12.96 -2.14 -15.97
CA MET A 101 -11.66 -2.80 -16.01
C MET A 101 -10.58 -1.94 -15.35
N ILE A 102 -10.52 -0.64 -15.67
CA ILE A 102 -9.55 0.28 -15.06
C ILE A 102 -9.77 0.38 -13.55
N ASP A 103 -11.02 0.49 -13.09
CA ASP A 103 -11.35 0.56 -11.66
C ASP A 103 -10.91 -0.70 -10.91
N VAL A 104 -11.13 -1.88 -11.49
CA VAL A 104 -10.62 -3.15 -10.94
C VAL A 104 -9.10 -3.13 -10.91
N THR A 105 -8.45 -2.62 -11.95
CA THR A 105 -6.99 -2.58 -12.00
C THR A 105 -6.38 -1.64 -10.96
N ALA A 106 -6.98 -0.46 -10.76
CA ALA A 106 -6.53 0.55 -9.80
C ALA A 106 -6.62 0.05 -8.34
N ARG A 107 -7.58 -0.84 -8.06
CA ARG A 107 -7.75 -1.46 -6.74
C ARG A 107 -6.80 -2.63 -6.48
N THR A 108 -6.15 -3.17 -7.51
CA THR A 108 -5.31 -4.36 -7.36
C THR A 108 -3.94 -3.95 -6.81
N THR A 109 -3.59 -4.43 -5.62
CA THR A 109 -2.29 -4.16 -4.98
C THR A 109 -1.11 -4.83 -5.71
N ASN A 110 -1.40 -5.91 -6.44
CA ASN A 110 -0.41 -6.73 -7.15
C ASN A 110 -0.48 -6.52 -8.67
N SER A 111 0.59 -6.93 -9.36
CA SER A 111 0.62 -6.90 -10.83
C SER A 111 -0.50 -7.74 -11.44
N ILE A 112 -1.24 -7.17 -12.39
CA ILE A 112 -2.32 -7.85 -13.11
C ILE A 112 -1.74 -8.65 -14.26
N LYS A 113 -2.14 -9.92 -14.36
CA LYS A 113 -1.75 -10.81 -15.46
C LYS A 113 -2.81 -10.75 -16.56
N ILE A 114 -2.50 -10.09 -17.67
CA ILE A 114 -3.38 -10.06 -18.84
C ILE A 114 -3.29 -11.42 -19.55
N PRO A 115 -4.41 -12.13 -19.75
CA PRO A 115 -4.39 -13.42 -20.43
C PRO A 115 -4.00 -13.26 -21.90
N GLY A 116 -3.21 -14.20 -22.41
CA GLY A 116 -2.84 -14.25 -23.83
C GLY A 116 -4.02 -14.68 -24.72
N ARG A 117 -3.93 -14.44 -26.03
CA ARG A 117 -5.01 -14.67 -27.01
C ARG A 117 -5.75 -16.01 -26.87
N LYS A 118 -5.01 -17.13 -26.73
CA LYS A 118 -5.61 -18.47 -26.59
C LYS A 118 -6.39 -18.61 -25.29
N ALA A 119 -5.84 -18.13 -24.18
CA ALA A 119 -6.49 -18.16 -22.88
C ALA A 119 -7.74 -17.27 -22.89
N THR A 120 -7.64 -16.05 -23.43
CA THR A 120 -8.78 -15.12 -23.59
C THR A 120 -9.89 -15.75 -24.42
N HIS A 121 -9.56 -16.38 -25.56
CA HIS A 121 -10.55 -17.05 -26.40
C HIS A 121 -11.24 -18.22 -25.69
N ALA A 122 -10.47 -19.05 -24.97
CA ALA A 122 -11.03 -20.14 -24.19
C ALA A 122 -11.98 -19.63 -23.10
N GLU A 123 -11.63 -18.53 -22.44
CA GLU A 123 -12.42 -17.93 -21.37
C GLU A 123 -13.72 -17.31 -21.86
N ILE A 124 -13.68 -16.65 -23.03
CA ILE A 124 -14.88 -16.17 -23.71
C ILE A 124 -15.82 -17.35 -24.01
N MET A 125 -15.29 -18.40 -24.64
CA MET A 125 -16.07 -19.59 -24.98
C MET A 125 -16.67 -20.26 -23.74
N ARG A 126 -15.89 -20.34 -22.65
CA ARG A 126 -16.35 -20.87 -21.35
C ARG A 126 -17.51 -20.06 -20.81
N THR A 127 -17.39 -18.73 -20.80
CA THR A 127 -18.41 -17.81 -20.30
C THR A 127 -19.70 -17.95 -21.11
N PHE A 128 -19.62 -18.01 -22.44
CA PHE A 128 -20.78 -18.28 -23.29
C PHE A 128 -21.44 -19.62 -22.98
N LYS A 129 -20.66 -20.69 -22.85
CA LYS A 129 -21.19 -22.02 -22.49
C LYS A 129 -21.92 -21.99 -21.14
N THR A 130 -21.35 -21.34 -20.13
CA THR A 130 -21.98 -21.20 -18.80
C THR A 130 -23.32 -20.47 -18.90
N HIS A 131 -23.38 -19.35 -19.63
CA HIS A 131 -24.64 -18.62 -19.82
C HIS A 131 -25.69 -19.46 -20.57
N LEU A 132 -25.30 -20.17 -21.63
CA LEU A 132 -26.20 -21.03 -22.38
C LEU A 132 -26.72 -22.21 -21.56
N MET A 133 -25.86 -22.84 -20.72
CA MET A 133 -26.29 -23.89 -19.80
C MET A 133 -27.28 -23.36 -18.75
N GLY A 134 -27.01 -22.19 -18.19
CA GLY A 134 -27.92 -21.53 -17.24
C GLY A 134 -29.24 -21.11 -17.87
N LEU A 135 -29.24 -20.72 -19.14
CA LEU A 135 -30.48 -20.45 -19.89
C LEU A 135 -31.24 -21.75 -20.16
N ARG A 136 -30.54 -22.80 -20.60
CA ARG A 136 -31.13 -24.11 -20.86
C ARG A 136 -31.84 -24.69 -19.64
N SER A 137 -31.22 -24.61 -18.46
CA SER A 137 -31.84 -25.10 -17.22
C SER A 137 -33.11 -24.33 -16.87
N LYS A 138 -33.12 -22.99 -17.06
CA LYS A 138 -34.30 -22.15 -16.85
C LYS A 138 -35.43 -22.43 -17.84
N LEU A 139 -35.09 -22.77 -19.08
CA LEU A 139 -36.07 -23.08 -20.13
C LEU A 139 -36.54 -24.54 -20.11
N ASN A 140 -36.05 -25.37 -19.19
CA ASN A 140 -36.39 -26.78 -19.02
C ASN A 140 -36.27 -27.62 -20.32
N VAL A 141 -35.33 -27.26 -21.20
CA VAL A 141 -35.11 -27.95 -22.47
C VAL A 141 -34.34 -29.25 -22.19
N SER A 142 -35.09 -30.34 -22.02
CA SER A 142 -34.54 -31.70 -22.03
C SER A 142 -33.87 -31.96 -23.38
N LYS A 143 -32.89 -32.87 -23.42
CA LYS A 143 -32.43 -33.38 -24.72
C LYS A 143 -33.65 -34.02 -25.37
N VAL A 144 -34.12 -33.48 -26.50
CA VAL A 144 -34.91 -34.29 -27.41
C VAL A 144 -33.91 -35.31 -27.94
N ASP A 145 -33.85 -36.48 -27.29
CA ASP A 145 -33.12 -37.61 -27.81
C ASP A 145 -33.80 -37.98 -29.12
N HIS A 146 -33.21 -37.52 -30.23
CA HIS A 146 -33.60 -38.04 -31.53
C HIS A 146 -33.29 -39.53 -31.53
N ILE A 147 -34.35 -40.32 -31.41
CA ILE A 147 -34.41 -41.72 -31.80
C ILE A 147 -34.04 -41.74 -33.30
N VAL A 148 -32.76 -41.85 -33.61
CA VAL A 148 -32.30 -42.30 -34.92
C VAL A 148 -32.01 -43.79 -34.77
N HIS A 149 -33.06 -44.58 -34.62
CA HIS A 149 -32.94 -46.04 -34.51
C HIS A 149 -33.57 -46.82 -35.65
N TYR A 150 -34.08 -46.16 -36.70
CA TYR A 150 -34.57 -46.86 -37.88
C TYR A 150 -34.21 -46.11 -39.15
N LEU A 151 -33.83 -46.89 -40.16
CA LEU A 151 -33.51 -46.54 -41.56
C LEU A 151 -32.01 -46.49 -41.93
N LEU A 152 -31.31 -47.59 -41.68
CA LEU A 152 -30.35 -48.16 -42.63
C LEU A 152 -30.56 -49.69 -42.64
N ASN A 153 -31.55 -50.10 -43.45
CA ASN A 153 -31.62 -51.42 -44.08
C ASN A 153 -31.45 -51.17 -45.57
#